data_AF-A0A0G0XPE0-F1
#
_entry.id   AF-A0A0G0XPE0-F1
#
_cell.length_a   1.000
_cell.length_b   1.000
_cell.length_c   1.000
_cell.angle_alpha   90.00
_cell.angle_beta   90.00
_cell.angle_gamma   90.00
#
_symmetry.space_group_name_H-M   'P 1'
#
loop_
_entity.id
_entity.type
_entity.pdbx_description
1 polymer ?
#
loop_
_entity_poly.entity_id
_entity_poly.type
_entity_poly.pdbx_seq_one_letter_code
_entity_poly.pdbx_strand_id
1 'polypeptide(L)'
;MEITEKLKTTPKDFFLHLGAIVALYISVVSIITLLLAIIDQLYPKPFEYVDPYAGGVSVALAMIFIASPLYFLFMRFIISGENEQPEKRELSVRKWLTFITLFVAGLAMAIDLIVLLQKFFAGEEITLAFVLKVVAIILVLATVFGYYLYDARSNPAVVALFRPRFTYGAGAFIIFSIVLGFWVMGSPYTQKEKRFDAERVAHLQTIQYQIISYWQAKQKLPITLEDIKDPISGFVLPVDPSDKSQYEYVAKDKFSFQLCATFKMETPDGAALEGYSGPNYPYKNGMNENWKHSAGKVCFERTIDPELYPPLNATIKISPPIRQ
;
A
#
# COMPACT_ATOMS: atom_id res chain seq x y z
N MET A 1 50.64 36.94 -7.85
CA MET A 1 49.39 36.76 -7.09
C MET A 1 48.32 36.51 -8.13
N GLU A 2 48.23 35.28 -8.63
CA GLU A 2 47.16 34.90 -9.57
C GLU A 2 45.85 34.94 -8.83
N ILE A 3 44.98 35.86 -9.23
CA ILE A 3 43.59 35.88 -8.80
C ILE A 3 42.98 34.64 -9.46
N THR A 4 42.95 33.50 -8.75
CA THR A 4 42.11 32.36 -9.15
C THR A 4 40.69 32.89 -9.24
N GLU A 5 40.26 33.18 -10.47
CA GLU A 5 38.93 33.67 -10.75
C GLU A 5 37.95 32.57 -10.32
N LYS A 6 37.24 32.79 -9.19
CA LYS A 6 36.26 31.84 -8.69
C LYS A 6 35.21 31.63 -9.79
N LEU A 7 35.20 30.44 -10.39
CA LEU A 7 34.19 30.04 -11.36
C LEU A 7 32.80 30.33 -10.76
N LYS A 8 32.06 31.24 -11.40
CA LYS A 8 30.72 31.63 -10.94
C LYS A 8 29.72 30.54 -11.31
N THR A 9 28.90 30.13 -10.34
CA THR A 9 27.81 29.17 -10.58
C THR A 9 26.89 29.68 -11.67
N THR A 10 26.72 28.91 -12.75
CA THR A 10 25.70 29.19 -13.76
C THR A 10 24.33 28.69 -13.28
N PRO A 11 23.21 29.27 -13.75
CA PRO A 11 21.87 28.78 -13.42
C PRO A 11 21.68 27.30 -13.74
N LYS A 12 22.24 26.82 -14.87
CA LYS A 12 22.25 25.41 -15.25
C LYS A 12 22.87 24.51 -14.18
N ASP A 13 24.04 24.87 -13.66
CA ASP A 13 24.73 24.09 -12.64
C ASP A 13 23.92 24.08 -11.33
N PHE A 14 23.32 25.21 -10.94
CA PHE A 14 22.45 25.28 -9.77
C PHE A 14 21.25 24.33 -9.88
N PHE A 15 20.47 24.43 -10.96
CA PHE A 15 19.28 23.59 -11.14
C PHE A 15 19.63 22.10 -11.31
N LEU A 16 20.78 21.78 -11.91
CA LEU A 16 21.23 20.40 -12.05
C LEU A 16 21.58 19.78 -10.69
N HIS A 17 22.32 20.48 -9.83
CA HIS A 17 22.63 20.01 -8.49
C HIS A 17 21.40 19.95 -7.58
N LEU A 18 20.50 20.95 -7.67
CA LEU A 18 19.25 20.94 -6.92
C LEU A 18 18.36 19.77 -7.34
N GLY A 19 18.20 19.55 -8.66
CA GLY A 19 17.44 18.44 -9.21
C GLY A 19 17.99 17.09 -8.78
N ALA A 20 19.32 16.93 -8.76
CA ALA A 20 19.97 15.72 -8.24
C ALA A 20 19.61 15.46 -6.78
N ILE A 21 19.64 16.48 -5.92
CA ILE A 21 19.35 16.30 -4.49
C ILE A 21 17.88 16.02 -4.23
N VAL A 22 16.97 16.69 -4.94
CA VAL A 22 15.54 16.40 -4.84
C VAL A 22 15.27 14.96 -5.28
N ALA A 23 15.84 14.52 -6.40
CA ALA A 23 15.71 13.15 -6.89
C ALA A 23 16.29 12.12 -5.91
N LEU A 24 17.42 12.45 -5.26
CA LEU A 24 18.01 11.64 -4.19
C LEU A 24 17.05 11.50 -3.01
N TYR A 25 16.51 12.61 -2.50
CA TYR A 25 15.64 12.59 -1.32
C TYR A 25 14.37 11.79 -1.58
N ILE A 26 13.74 11.99 -2.74
CA ILE A 26 12.56 11.22 -3.14
C ILE A 26 12.91 9.72 -3.24
N SER A 27 14.07 9.38 -3.82
CA SER A 27 14.53 7.99 -3.91
C SER A 27 14.77 7.36 -2.53
N VAL A 28 15.44 8.08 -1.63
CA VAL A 28 15.75 7.59 -0.27
C VAL A 28 14.48 7.38 0.53
N VAL A 29 13.58 8.37 0.55
CA VAL A 29 12.29 8.28 1.26
C VAL A 29 11.46 7.13 0.71
N SER A 30 11.38 6.98 -0.60
CA SER A 30 10.59 5.90 -1.22
C SER A 30 11.17 4.50 -0.96
N ILE A 31 12.50 4.35 -0.96
CA ILE A 31 13.15 3.09 -0.58
C ILE A 31 12.89 2.75 0.89
N ILE A 32 13.04 3.72 1.80
CA ILE A 32 12.74 3.50 3.22
C ILE A 32 11.28 3.08 3.38
N THR A 33 10.33 3.82 2.81
CA THR A 33 8.91 3.49 2.86
C THR A 33 8.63 2.08 2.33
N LEU A 34 9.26 1.67 1.22
CA LEU A 34 9.10 0.33 0.66
C LEU A 34 9.63 -0.75 1.63
N LEU A 35 10.81 -0.56 2.20
CA LEU A 35 11.41 -1.51 3.15
C LEU A 35 10.57 -1.64 4.42
N LEU A 36 10.07 -0.52 4.98
CA LEU A 36 9.20 -0.53 6.14
C LEU A 36 7.89 -1.28 5.83
N ALA A 37 7.28 -1.03 4.67
CA ALA A 37 6.06 -1.72 4.26
C ALA A 37 6.28 -3.22 4.03
N ILE A 38 7.44 -3.64 3.52
CA ILE A 38 7.80 -5.07 3.44
C ILE A 38 7.86 -5.69 4.84
N ILE A 39 8.47 -4.99 5.80
CA ILE A 39 8.54 -5.47 7.19
C ILE A 39 7.14 -5.55 7.81
N ASP A 40 6.29 -4.56 7.60
CA ASP A 40 4.91 -4.57 8.09
C ASP A 40 4.09 -5.75 7.53
N GLN A 41 4.29 -6.09 6.25
CA GLN A 41 3.63 -7.23 5.63
C GLN A 41 4.11 -8.58 6.19
N LEU A 42 5.39 -8.67 6.58
CA LEU A 42 5.95 -9.88 7.19
C LEU A 42 5.59 -10.04 8.67
N TYR A 43 5.30 -8.92 9.35
CA TYR A 43 4.94 -8.86 10.76
C TYR A 43 3.62 -8.10 10.95
N PRO A 44 2.49 -8.65 10.47
CA PRO A 44 1.20 -7.98 10.51
C PRO A 44 0.79 -7.74 11.96
N LYS A 45 0.30 -6.52 12.22
CA LYS A 45 -0.19 -6.13 13.54
C LYS A 45 -1.62 -6.60 13.72
N PRO A 46 -1.97 -7.26 14.83
CA PRO A 46 -3.31 -7.83 15.01
C PRO A 46 -4.40 -6.78 15.28
N PHE A 47 -4.03 -5.53 15.57
CA PHE A 47 -4.96 -4.46 15.97
C PHE A 47 -5.01 -3.28 15.00
N GLU A 48 -4.17 -3.28 13.95
CA GLU A 48 -4.12 -2.18 12.99
C GLU A 48 -4.88 -2.59 11.72
N TYR A 49 -5.98 -1.88 11.43
CA TYR A 49 -6.64 -2.01 10.13
C TYR A 49 -5.71 -1.43 9.06
N VAL A 50 -5.06 -2.33 8.32
CA VAL A 50 -4.29 -1.96 7.14
C VAL A 50 -5.19 -2.18 5.95
N ASP A 51 -5.61 -1.10 5.29
CA ASP A 51 -6.30 -1.20 3.99
C ASP A 51 -5.41 -2.02 3.04
N PRO A 52 -5.83 -3.23 2.62
CA PRO A 52 -5.03 -4.10 1.75
C PRO A 52 -4.71 -3.47 0.39
N TYR A 53 -5.44 -2.40 0.04
CA TYR A 53 -5.32 -1.65 -1.19
C TYR A 53 -4.67 -0.27 -1.01
N ALA A 54 -4.23 0.06 0.20
CA ALA A 54 -3.61 1.33 0.53
C ALA A 54 -2.44 1.61 -0.43
N GLY A 55 -2.53 2.75 -1.13
CA GLY A 55 -1.61 3.11 -2.20
C GLY A 55 -0.17 3.38 -1.78
N GLY A 56 0.19 3.33 -0.49
CA GLY A 56 1.50 3.71 0.02
C GLY A 56 2.67 2.98 -0.66
N VAL A 57 2.54 1.66 -0.84
CA VAL A 57 3.52 0.85 -1.58
C VAL A 57 3.60 1.26 -3.04
N SER A 58 2.45 1.44 -3.70
CA SER A 58 2.39 1.79 -5.12
C SER A 58 2.99 3.17 -5.40
N VAL A 59 2.79 4.13 -4.48
CA VAL A 59 3.39 5.46 -4.53
C VAL A 59 4.89 5.38 -4.33
N ALA A 60 5.37 4.62 -3.35
CA ALA A 60 6.79 4.40 -3.13
C ALA A 60 7.47 3.78 -4.36
N LEU A 61 6.89 2.72 -4.94
CA LEU A 61 7.42 2.11 -6.16
C LEU A 61 7.45 3.12 -7.32
N ALA A 62 6.36 3.86 -7.56
CA ALA A 62 6.31 4.88 -8.62
C ALA A 62 7.40 5.96 -8.43
N MET A 63 7.61 6.42 -7.19
CA MET A 63 8.68 7.36 -6.85
C MET A 63 10.06 6.77 -7.13
N ILE A 64 10.33 5.50 -6.77
CA ILE A 64 11.62 4.85 -7.05
C ILE A 64 11.86 4.77 -8.56
N PHE A 65 10.87 4.31 -9.34
CA PHE A 65 11.00 4.13 -10.79
C PHE A 65 11.29 5.43 -11.54
N ILE A 66 10.88 6.59 -11.02
CA ILE A 66 11.11 7.88 -11.66
C ILE A 66 12.33 8.59 -11.04
N ALA A 67 12.37 8.72 -9.72
CA ALA A 67 13.37 9.53 -9.03
C ALA A 67 14.77 8.89 -9.06
N SER A 68 14.88 7.56 -8.94
CA SER A 68 16.18 6.91 -8.90
C SER A 68 16.93 6.99 -10.24
N PRO A 69 16.32 6.67 -11.40
CA PRO A 69 16.97 6.89 -12.69
C PRO A 69 17.31 8.35 -12.94
N LEU A 70 16.43 9.27 -12.51
CA LEU A 70 16.65 10.70 -12.66
C LEU A 70 17.86 11.18 -11.84
N TYR A 71 18.04 10.68 -10.61
CA TYR A 71 19.22 10.94 -9.80
C TYR A 71 20.50 10.49 -10.50
N PHE A 72 20.54 9.24 -11.00
CA PHE A 72 21.71 8.73 -11.72
C PHE A 72 21.98 9.51 -13.00
N LEU A 73 20.94 9.95 -13.71
CA LEU A 73 21.06 10.78 -14.90
C LEU A 73 21.67 12.16 -14.57
N PHE A 74 21.16 12.85 -13.55
CA PHE A 74 21.72 14.13 -13.13
C PHE A 74 23.15 13.99 -12.61
N MET A 75 23.44 12.95 -11.83
CA MET A 75 24.80 12.65 -11.40
C MET A 75 25.73 12.40 -12.60
N ARG A 76 25.28 11.67 -13.62
CA ARG A 76 26.06 11.46 -14.85
C ARG A 76 26.38 12.79 -15.55
N PHE A 77 25.41 13.70 -15.66
CA PHE A 77 25.64 15.03 -16.24
C PHE A 77 26.60 15.88 -15.41
N ILE A 78 26.48 15.86 -14.08
CA ILE A 78 27.40 16.55 -13.17
C ILE A 78 28.82 16.02 -13.34
N ILE A 79 28.99 14.69 -13.30
CA ILE A 79 30.30 14.02 -13.42
C ILE A 79 30.92 14.31 -14.79
N SER A 80 30.13 14.26 -15.87
CA SER A 80 30.62 14.60 -17.21
C SER A 80 31.13 16.05 -17.27
N GLY A 81 30.39 16.98 -16.68
CA GLY A 81 30.81 18.39 -16.60
C GLY A 81 32.05 18.60 -15.75
N GLU A 82 32.23 17.84 -14.66
CA GLU A 82 33.45 17.86 -13.82
C GLU A 82 34.68 17.33 -14.58
N ASN A 83 34.51 16.33 -15.45
CA ASN A 83 35.61 15.77 -16.24
C ASN A 83 36.08 16.73 -17.34
N GLU A 84 35.18 17.53 -17.91
CA GLU A 84 35.50 18.56 -18.89
C GLU A 84 36.13 19.80 -18.25
N GLN A 85 35.64 20.20 -17.07
CA GLN A 85 36.12 21.37 -16.32
C GLN A 85 36.31 21.02 -14.84
N PRO A 86 37.54 20.67 -14.41
CA PRO A 86 37.83 20.27 -13.03
C PRO A 86 37.44 21.31 -11.97
N GLU A 87 37.45 22.60 -12.34
CA GLU A 87 37.09 23.73 -11.48
C GLU A 87 35.64 23.69 -11.00
N LYS A 88 34.73 22.98 -11.71
CA LYS A 88 33.34 22.82 -11.28
C LYS A 88 33.18 22.07 -9.96
N ARG A 89 34.19 21.30 -9.54
CA ARG A 89 34.16 20.59 -8.24
C ARG A 89 34.26 21.54 -7.04
N GLU A 90 34.83 22.72 -7.25
CA GLU A 90 35.02 23.77 -6.25
C GLU A 90 33.83 24.73 -6.14
N LEU A 91 32.77 24.52 -6.94
CA LEU A 91 31.55 25.33 -6.88
C LEU A 91 30.98 25.36 -5.46
N SER A 92 30.77 26.57 -4.93
CA SER A 92 30.18 26.79 -3.61
C SER A 92 28.82 26.11 -3.46
N VAL A 93 28.06 26.03 -4.55
CA VAL A 93 26.73 25.38 -4.58
C VAL A 93 26.83 23.89 -4.26
N ARG A 94 27.78 23.16 -4.86
CA ARG A 94 27.99 21.74 -4.55
C ARG A 94 28.33 21.53 -3.07
N LYS A 95 29.24 22.33 -2.54
CA LYS A 95 29.67 22.23 -1.12
C LYS A 95 28.50 22.50 -0.18
N TRP A 96 27.79 23.61 -0.36
CA TRP A 96 26.66 23.98 0.49
C TRP A 96 25.56 22.92 0.45
N LEU A 97 25.20 22.47 -0.75
CA LEU A 97 24.19 21.44 -0.94
C LEU A 97 24.58 20.08 -0.34
N THR A 98 25.86 19.71 -0.39
CA THR A 98 26.37 18.49 0.28
C THR A 98 26.22 18.58 1.79
N PHE A 99 26.56 19.72 2.40
CA PHE A 99 26.36 19.93 3.84
C PHE A 99 24.88 19.91 4.23
N ILE A 100 24.00 20.48 3.40
CA ILE A 100 22.54 20.36 3.61
C ILE A 100 22.11 18.89 3.56
N THR A 101 22.58 18.10 2.61
CA THR A 101 22.25 16.67 2.53
C THR A 101 22.71 15.91 3.76
N LEU A 102 23.93 16.17 4.27
CA LEU A 102 24.41 15.55 5.50
C LEU A 102 23.57 15.94 6.71
N PHE A 103 23.17 17.22 6.82
CA PHE A 103 22.33 17.72 7.89
C PHE A 103 20.92 17.12 7.85
N VAL A 104 20.27 17.13 6.68
CA VAL A 104 18.93 16.57 6.47
C VAL A 104 18.92 15.06 6.72
N ALA A 105 19.95 14.32 6.29
CA ALA A 105 20.06 12.89 6.56
C ALA A 105 20.17 12.61 8.07
N GLY A 106 20.94 13.42 8.81
CA GLY A 106 21.03 13.31 10.27
C GLY A 106 19.70 13.62 10.98
N LEU A 107 19.00 14.67 10.54
CA LEU A 107 17.67 15.01 11.07
C LEU A 107 16.63 13.92 10.77
N ALA A 108 16.59 13.42 9.54
CA ALA A 108 15.68 12.35 9.14
C ALA A 108 15.91 11.10 10.00
N MET A 109 17.18 10.70 10.19
CA MET A 109 17.54 9.58 11.06
C MET A 109 17.03 9.78 12.50
N ALA A 110 17.22 10.96 13.08
CA ALA A 110 16.74 11.24 14.43
C ALA A 110 15.22 11.21 14.53
N ILE A 111 14.51 11.84 13.59
CA ILE A 111 13.04 11.89 13.54
C ILE A 111 12.47 10.48 13.40
N ASP A 112 13.00 9.68 12.46
CA ASP A 112 12.54 8.32 12.20
C ASP A 112 12.72 7.42 13.43
N LEU A 113 13.87 7.52 14.11
CA LEU A 113 14.12 6.78 15.34
C LEU A 113 13.19 7.19 16.48
N ILE A 114 12.90 8.49 16.62
CA ILE A 114 11.95 8.99 17.63
C ILE A 114 10.56 8.41 17.36
N VAL A 115 10.08 8.45 16.11
CA VAL A 115 8.76 7.91 15.73
C VAL A 115 8.69 6.41 15.99
N LEU A 116 9.72 5.64 15.61
CA LEU A 116 9.74 4.20 15.86
C LEU A 116 9.79 3.85 17.35
N LEU A 117 10.56 4.60 18.14
CA LEU A 117 10.60 4.41 19.59
C LEU A 117 9.25 4.74 20.23
N GLN A 118 8.58 5.81 19.79
CA GLN A 118 7.24 6.14 20.24
C GLN A 118 6.26 4.98 19.96
N LYS A 119 6.23 4.45 18.74
CA LYS A 119 5.37 3.32 18.37
C LYS A 119 5.69 2.05 19.16
N PHE A 120 6.97 1.78 19.38
CA PHE A 120 7.42 0.65 20.19
C PHE A 120 6.97 0.79 21.65
N PHE A 121 7.14 1.96 22.26
CA PHE A 121 6.69 2.22 23.63
C PHE A 121 5.16 2.28 23.78
N ALA A 122 4.45 2.65 22.72
CA ALA A 122 2.99 2.56 22.67
C ALA A 122 2.47 1.12 22.54
N GLY A 123 3.35 0.13 22.31
CA GLY A 123 2.97 -1.27 22.13
C GLY A 123 2.37 -1.58 20.76
N GLU A 124 2.55 -0.69 19.78
CA GLU A 124 2.01 -0.86 18.41
C GLU A 124 2.87 -1.78 17.54
N GLU A 125 4.09 -2.11 17.96
CA GLU A 125 5.10 -2.80 17.15
C GLU A 125 5.62 -4.07 17.81
N ILE A 126 5.77 -5.13 17.01
CA ILE A 126 6.45 -6.36 17.43
C ILE A 126 7.95 -6.07 17.54
N THR A 127 8.62 -6.56 18.60
CA THR A 127 10.04 -6.27 18.88
C THR A 127 10.95 -6.55 17.69
N LEU A 128 10.73 -7.64 16.96
CA LEU A 128 11.53 -7.99 15.78
C LEU A 128 11.27 -7.02 14.60
N ALA A 129 10.02 -6.65 14.36
CA ALA A 129 9.67 -5.68 13.31
C ALA A 129 10.31 -4.32 13.60
N PHE A 130 10.23 -3.85 14.84
CA PHE A 130 10.90 -2.62 15.28
C PHE A 130 12.41 -2.64 14.99
N VAL A 131 13.12 -3.70 15.40
CA VAL A 131 14.57 -3.82 15.17
C VAL A 131 14.90 -3.80 13.68
N LEU A 132 14.15 -4.54 12.86
CA LEU A 132 14.36 -4.57 11.41
C LEU A 132 14.13 -3.20 10.76
N LYS A 133 13.10 -2.45 11.20
CA LYS A 133 12.82 -1.10 10.70
C LYS A 133 13.95 -0.13 11.04
N VAL A 134 14.43 -0.16 12.29
CA VAL A 134 15.58 0.65 12.73
C VAL A 134 16.82 0.34 11.90
N VAL A 135 17.13 -0.95 11.70
CA VAL A 135 18.29 -1.37 10.90
C VAL A 135 18.15 -0.92 9.44
N ALA A 136 16.96 -1.04 8.84
CA ALA A 136 16.71 -0.62 7.47
C ALA A 136 16.96 0.89 7.28
N ILE A 137 16.44 1.72 8.19
CA ILE A 137 16.60 3.18 8.13
C ILE A 137 18.08 3.56 8.32
N ILE A 138 18.75 2.99 9.33
CA ILE A 138 20.17 3.25 9.57
C ILE A 138 20.99 2.84 8.36
N LEU A 139 20.75 1.66 7.78
CA LEU A 139 21.49 1.17 6.63
C LEU A 139 21.37 2.12 5.44
N VAL A 140 20.15 2.54 5.08
CA VAL A 140 19.93 3.43 3.94
C VAL A 140 20.53 4.82 4.20
N LEU A 141 20.21 5.43 5.34
CA LEU A 141 20.67 6.78 5.65
C LEU A 141 22.18 6.84 5.89
N ALA A 142 22.77 5.85 6.58
CA ALA A 142 24.22 5.79 6.78
C ALA A 142 24.97 5.54 5.47
N THR A 143 24.40 4.79 4.51
CA THR A 143 25.00 4.61 3.19
C THR A 143 25.06 5.92 2.41
N VAL A 144 23.95 6.67 2.39
CA VAL A 144 23.89 7.98 1.72
C VAL A 144 24.78 8.99 2.42
N PHE A 145 24.66 9.10 3.75
CA PHE A 145 25.47 10.00 4.57
C PHE A 145 26.96 9.68 4.41
N GLY A 146 27.33 8.40 4.51
CA GLY A 146 28.71 7.92 4.35
C GLY A 146 29.28 8.24 2.99
N TYR A 147 28.51 8.05 1.91
CA TYR A 147 28.94 8.40 0.55
C TYR A 147 29.20 9.90 0.40
N TYR A 148 28.27 10.76 0.84
CA TYR A 148 28.44 12.21 0.73
C TYR A 148 29.54 12.74 1.67
N LEU A 149 29.72 12.14 2.84
CA LEU A 149 30.82 12.47 3.75
C LEU A 149 32.17 12.07 3.14
N TYR A 150 32.23 10.89 2.52
CA TYR A 150 33.41 10.40 1.82
C TYR A 150 33.77 11.28 0.62
N ASP A 151 32.79 11.67 -0.20
CA ASP A 151 32.97 12.59 -1.34
C ASP A 151 33.35 14.01 -0.91
N ALA A 152 32.95 14.44 0.29
CA ALA A 152 33.31 15.74 0.85
C ALA A 152 34.72 15.78 1.45
N ARG A 153 35.21 14.67 2.03
CA ARG A 153 36.50 14.61 2.74
C ARG A 153 37.66 14.05 1.92
N SER A 154 37.36 13.21 0.93
CA SER A 154 38.38 12.42 0.24
C SER A 154 38.94 13.11 -0.99
N ASN A 155 40.17 12.73 -1.35
CA ASN A 155 40.82 13.25 -2.55
C ASN A 155 40.01 12.92 -3.82
N PRO A 156 39.85 13.88 -4.75
CA PRO A 156 39.06 13.71 -5.97
C PRO A 156 39.41 12.48 -6.81
N ALA A 157 40.69 12.11 -6.85
CA ALA A 157 41.21 10.95 -7.58
C ALA A 157 40.80 9.62 -6.94
N VAL A 158 40.79 9.55 -5.61
CA VAL A 158 40.37 8.34 -4.89
C VAL A 158 38.86 8.16 -5.06
N VAL A 159 38.09 9.23 -4.89
CA VAL A 159 36.63 9.21 -5.11
C VAL A 159 36.28 8.71 -6.51
N ALA A 160 36.98 9.16 -7.55
CA ALA A 160 36.73 8.74 -8.92
C ALA A 160 36.84 7.22 -9.11
N LEU A 161 37.71 6.54 -8.36
CA LEU A 161 37.88 5.08 -8.40
C LEU A 161 36.71 4.33 -7.72
N PHE A 162 36.17 4.87 -6.62
CA PHE A 162 35.10 4.21 -5.85
C PHE A 162 33.70 4.55 -6.35
N ARG A 163 33.54 5.69 -7.03
CA ARG A 163 32.28 6.19 -7.59
C ARG A 163 31.50 5.15 -8.41
N PRO A 164 32.08 4.48 -9.44
CA PRO A 164 31.32 3.50 -10.22
C PRO A 164 30.87 2.29 -9.39
N ARG A 165 31.70 1.81 -8.46
CA ARG A 165 31.33 0.70 -7.56
C ARG A 165 30.13 1.06 -6.69
N PHE A 166 30.12 2.27 -6.15
CA PHE A 166 28.99 2.77 -5.37
C PHE A 166 27.73 2.90 -6.24
N THR A 167 27.84 3.45 -7.45
CA THR A 167 26.71 3.57 -8.39
C THR A 167 26.09 2.21 -8.73
N TYR A 168 26.91 1.21 -9.07
CA TYR A 168 26.41 -0.15 -9.35
C TYR A 168 25.83 -0.81 -8.11
N GLY A 169 26.46 -0.64 -6.94
CA GLY A 169 25.96 -1.16 -5.67
C GLY A 169 24.59 -0.58 -5.29
N ALA A 170 24.45 0.75 -5.39
CA ALA A 170 23.18 1.44 -5.14
C ALA A 170 22.10 1.01 -6.14
N GLY A 171 22.44 0.91 -7.43
CA GLY A 171 21.51 0.40 -8.46
C GLY A 171 21.05 -1.02 -8.18
N ALA A 172 21.97 -1.92 -7.82
CA ALA A 172 21.66 -3.30 -7.46
C ALA A 172 20.77 -3.37 -6.20
N PHE A 173 21.04 -2.55 -5.18
CA PHE A 173 20.23 -2.49 -3.96
C PHE A 173 18.80 -2.00 -4.23
N ILE A 174 18.64 -1.00 -5.11
CA ILE A 174 17.33 -0.49 -5.52
C ILE A 174 16.54 -1.58 -6.26
N ILE A 175 17.16 -2.23 -7.25
CA ILE A 175 16.53 -3.32 -8.00
C ILE A 175 16.13 -4.47 -7.05
N PHE A 176 17.04 -4.84 -6.14
CA PHE A 176 16.76 -5.86 -5.12
C PHE A 176 15.57 -5.49 -4.25
N SER A 177 15.50 -4.25 -3.76
CA SER A 177 14.39 -3.76 -2.93
C SER A 177 13.06 -3.80 -3.69
N ILE A 178 13.04 -3.44 -4.97
CA ILE A 178 11.85 -3.52 -5.83
C ILE A 178 11.40 -4.97 -6.02
N VAL A 179 12.33 -5.87 -6.33
CA VAL A 179 12.04 -7.31 -6.53
C VAL A 179 11.48 -7.91 -5.25
N LEU A 180 12.11 -7.61 -4.11
CA LEU A 180 11.64 -8.06 -2.79
C LEU A 180 10.24 -7.51 -2.47
N GLY A 181 9.99 -6.24 -2.80
CA GLY A 181 8.67 -5.62 -2.66
C GLY A 181 7.58 -6.35 -3.44
N PHE A 182 7.82 -6.62 -4.72
CA PHE A 182 6.86 -7.37 -5.55
C PHE A 182 6.69 -8.83 -5.10
N TRP A 183 7.75 -9.46 -4.60
CA TRP A 183 7.67 -10.82 -4.07
C TRP A 183 6.75 -10.89 -2.85
N VAL A 184 6.87 -9.95 -1.92
CA VAL A 184 6.12 -9.96 -0.65
C VAL A 184 4.70 -9.43 -0.82
N MET A 185 4.50 -8.36 -1.58
CA MET A 185 3.19 -7.69 -1.71
C MET A 185 2.37 -8.18 -2.91
N GLY A 186 3.00 -8.92 -3.82
CA GLY A 186 2.41 -9.30 -5.11
C GLY A 186 2.57 -8.21 -6.18
N SER A 187 2.39 -8.61 -7.43
CA SER A 187 2.47 -7.73 -8.59
C SER A 187 1.20 -6.88 -8.75
N PRO A 188 1.23 -5.79 -9.56
CA PRO A 188 0.04 -5.00 -9.88
C PRO A 188 -1.12 -5.84 -10.44
N TYR A 189 -0.79 -6.94 -11.16
CA TYR A 189 -1.79 -7.89 -11.65
C TYR A 189 -2.48 -8.61 -10.49
N THR A 190 -1.72 -9.15 -9.54
CA THR A 190 -2.31 -9.81 -8.36
C THR A 190 -3.16 -8.86 -7.51
N GLN A 191 -2.75 -7.59 -7.40
CA GLN A 191 -3.52 -6.57 -6.68
C GLN A 191 -4.84 -6.23 -7.38
N LYS A 192 -4.84 -6.19 -8.71
CA LYS A 192 -6.06 -6.04 -9.49
C LYS A 192 -7.04 -7.20 -9.27
N GLU A 193 -6.55 -8.44 -9.28
CA GLU A 193 -7.39 -9.61 -9.06
C GLU A 193 -7.96 -9.63 -7.63
N LYS A 194 -7.16 -9.26 -6.62
CA LYS A 194 -7.66 -9.08 -5.24
C LYS A 194 -8.77 -8.03 -5.15
N ARG A 195 -8.68 -6.92 -5.91
CA ARG A 195 -9.74 -5.89 -5.96
C ARG A 195 -11.00 -6.42 -6.62
N PHE A 196 -10.87 -7.19 -7.69
CA PHE A 196 -12.02 -7.84 -8.32
C PHE A 196 -12.69 -8.85 -7.39
N ASP A 197 -11.92 -9.63 -6.63
CA ASP A 197 -12.48 -10.56 -5.64
C ASP A 197 -13.20 -9.83 -4.50
N ALA A 198 -12.68 -8.72 -3.99
CA ALA A 198 -13.39 -7.90 -2.99
C ALA A 198 -14.65 -7.24 -3.53
N GLU A 199 -14.63 -6.76 -4.77
CA GLU A 199 -15.82 -6.22 -5.44
C GLU A 199 -16.88 -7.32 -5.65
N ARG A 200 -16.47 -8.55 -5.97
CA ARG A 200 -17.38 -9.71 -6.03
C ARG A 200 -18.05 -9.95 -4.69
N VAL A 201 -17.30 -9.97 -3.60
CA VAL A 201 -17.86 -10.11 -2.25
C VAL A 201 -18.87 -9.00 -1.96
N ALA A 202 -18.53 -7.74 -2.25
CA ALA A 202 -19.43 -6.61 -2.06
C ALA A 202 -20.73 -6.72 -2.90
N HIS A 203 -20.62 -7.18 -4.15
CA HIS A 203 -21.77 -7.47 -5.01
C HIS A 203 -22.64 -8.57 -4.42
N LEU A 204 -22.06 -9.68 -3.95
CA LEU A 204 -22.81 -10.80 -3.35
C LEU A 204 -23.51 -10.38 -2.05
N GLN A 205 -22.85 -9.58 -1.20
CA GLN A 205 -23.45 -8.99 0.00
C GLN A 205 -24.63 -8.09 -0.35
N THR A 206 -24.49 -7.25 -1.38
CA THR A 206 -25.57 -6.39 -1.86
C THR A 206 -26.74 -7.22 -2.38
N ILE A 207 -26.49 -8.24 -3.19
CA ILE A 207 -27.52 -9.16 -3.69
C ILE A 207 -28.22 -9.88 -2.52
N GLN A 208 -27.45 -10.38 -1.55
CA GLN A 208 -27.99 -11.01 -0.33
C GLN A 208 -28.96 -10.07 0.39
N TYR A 209 -28.58 -8.80 0.59
CA TYR A 209 -29.45 -7.82 1.24
C TYR A 209 -30.76 -7.60 0.47
N GLN A 210 -30.71 -7.53 -0.86
CA GLN A 210 -31.91 -7.39 -1.69
C GLN A 210 -32.80 -8.64 -1.64
N ILE A 211 -32.22 -9.84 -1.59
CA ILE A 211 -32.98 -11.10 -1.42
C ILE A 211 -33.71 -11.10 -0.07
N ILE A 212 -33.04 -10.68 1.01
CA ILE A 212 -33.65 -10.59 2.34
C ILE A 212 -34.81 -9.59 2.32
N SER A 213 -34.61 -8.39 1.77
CA SER A 213 -35.65 -7.37 1.63
C SER A 213 -36.86 -7.87 0.83
N TYR A 214 -36.60 -8.51 -0.32
CA TYR A 214 -37.64 -9.13 -1.14
C TYR A 214 -38.44 -10.18 -0.37
N TRP A 215 -37.76 -11.05 0.38
CA TRP A 215 -38.40 -12.07 1.18
C TRP A 215 -39.22 -11.46 2.32
N GLN A 216 -38.73 -10.42 3.02
CA GLN A 216 -39.48 -9.77 4.11
C GLN A 216 -40.77 -9.13 3.58
N ALA A 217 -40.75 -8.59 2.36
CA ALA A 217 -41.92 -7.97 1.72
C ALA A 217 -42.92 -8.99 1.14
N LYS A 218 -42.42 -10.02 0.44
CA LYS A 218 -43.26 -10.95 -0.35
C LYS A 218 -43.44 -12.34 0.27
N GLN A 219 -42.72 -12.63 1.35
CA GLN A 219 -42.76 -13.89 2.09
C GLN A 219 -42.41 -15.13 1.25
N LYS A 220 -41.67 -14.92 0.16
CA LYS A 220 -41.17 -15.93 -0.76
C LYS A 220 -39.80 -15.51 -1.24
N LEU A 221 -38.90 -16.47 -1.44
CA LEU A 221 -37.62 -16.22 -2.10
C LEU A 221 -37.87 -15.88 -3.59
N PRO A 222 -37.02 -15.04 -4.20
CA PRO A 222 -37.07 -14.79 -5.63
C PRO A 222 -36.75 -16.10 -6.39
N ILE A 223 -37.41 -16.30 -7.54
CA ILE A 223 -37.15 -17.45 -8.42
C ILE A 223 -35.85 -17.19 -9.18
N THR A 224 -35.65 -15.94 -9.60
CA THR A 224 -34.45 -15.48 -10.32
C THR A 224 -33.95 -14.14 -9.76
N LEU A 225 -32.70 -13.80 -10.04
CA LEU A 225 -32.15 -12.48 -9.67
C LEU A 225 -32.81 -11.31 -10.43
N GLU A 226 -33.59 -11.59 -11.47
CA GLU A 226 -34.37 -10.57 -12.16
C GLU A 226 -35.56 -10.11 -11.30
N ASP A 227 -36.08 -10.96 -10.42
CA ASP A 227 -37.24 -10.64 -9.57
C ASP A 227 -36.94 -9.56 -8.53
N ILE A 228 -35.66 -9.41 -8.16
CA ILE A 228 -35.20 -8.41 -7.19
C ILE A 228 -34.83 -7.07 -7.85
N LYS A 229 -34.91 -6.95 -9.18
CA LYS A 229 -34.72 -5.66 -9.84
C LYS A 229 -35.89 -4.75 -9.55
N ASP A 230 -35.59 -3.53 -9.14
CA ASP A 230 -36.59 -2.52 -8.87
C ASP A 230 -36.18 -1.17 -9.50
N PRO A 231 -36.82 -0.80 -10.62
CA PRO A 231 -36.58 0.49 -11.27
C PRO A 231 -36.88 1.71 -10.39
N ILE A 232 -37.73 1.56 -9.35
CA ILE A 232 -38.16 2.67 -8.50
C ILE A 232 -37.11 2.97 -7.43
N SER A 233 -36.56 1.93 -6.77
CA SER A 233 -35.44 2.11 -5.83
C SER A 233 -34.09 2.37 -6.52
N GLY A 234 -34.01 2.20 -7.85
CA GLY A 234 -32.80 2.40 -8.62
C GLY A 234 -31.77 1.28 -8.46
N PHE A 235 -32.17 0.13 -7.89
CA PHE A 235 -31.28 -1.02 -7.75
C PHE A 235 -31.01 -1.67 -9.12
N VAL A 236 -29.74 -1.69 -9.51
CA VAL A 236 -29.26 -2.39 -10.70
C VAL A 236 -28.50 -3.63 -10.24
N LEU A 237 -28.85 -4.78 -10.84
CA LEU A 237 -28.19 -6.03 -10.51
C LEU A 237 -26.69 -5.94 -10.87
N PRO A 238 -25.78 -6.11 -9.90
CA PRO A 238 -24.37 -6.05 -10.18
C PRO A 238 -23.92 -7.26 -11.00
N VAL A 239 -22.89 -7.05 -11.82
CA VAL A 239 -22.26 -8.08 -12.66
C VAL A 239 -20.79 -8.27 -12.26
N ASP A 240 -20.19 -9.39 -12.66
CA ASP A 240 -18.79 -9.65 -12.38
C ASP A 240 -17.91 -8.51 -12.95
N PRO A 241 -17.00 -7.93 -12.16
CA PRO A 241 -16.22 -6.77 -12.58
C PRO A 241 -15.26 -7.08 -13.74
N SER A 242 -14.82 -8.34 -13.88
CA SER A 242 -13.82 -8.78 -14.84
C SER A 242 -14.39 -9.19 -16.20
N ASP A 243 -15.50 -9.94 -16.25
CA ASP A 243 -16.07 -10.46 -17.50
C ASP A 243 -17.53 -10.02 -17.76
N LYS A 244 -18.13 -9.27 -16.83
CA LYS A 244 -19.52 -8.78 -16.90
C LYS A 244 -20.59 -9.88 -16.91
N SER A 245 -20.22 -11.11 -16.54
CA SER A 245 -21.19 -12.19 -16.34
C SER A 245 -22.11 -11.91 -15.15
N GLN A 246 -23.31 -12.49 -15.17
CA GLN A 246 -24.23 -12.42 -14.04
C GLN A 246 -23.81 -13.42 -12.96
N TYR A 247 -24.00 -13.05 -11.69
CA TYR A 247 -23.79 -13.97 -10.58
C TYR A 247 -24.81 -15.11 -10.58
N GLU A 248 -24.39 -16.28 -10.11
CA GLU A 248 -25.27 -17.44 -10.04
C GLU A 248 -26.05 -17.43 -8.72
N TYR A 249 -27.35 -17.69 -8.81
CA TYR A 249 -28.27 -17.79 -7.68
C TYR A 249 -29.13 -19.05 -7.81
N VAL A 250 -29.28 -19.77 -6.72
CA VAL A 250 -30.16 -20.94 -6.63
C VAL A 250 -30.96 -20.88 -5.34
N ALA A 251 -32.28 -20.81 -5.46
CA ALA A 251 -33.17 -21.06 -4.33
C ALA A 251 -33.15 -22.58 -4.00
N LYS A 252 -32.87 -22.95 -2.75
CA LYS A 252 -32.79 -24.34 -2.30
C LYS A 252 -34.08 -24.76 -1.60
N ASP A 253 -34.38 -24.08 -0.51
CA ASP A 253 -35.53 -24.36 0.36
C ASP A 253 -36.37 -23.10 0.56
N LYS A 254 -37.36 -23.15 1.47
CA LYS A 254 -38.24 -22.03 1.79
C LYS A 254 -37.49 -20.78 2.29
N PHE A 255 -36.37 -20.97 2.98
CA PHE A 255 -35.55 -19.90 3.58
C PHE A 255 -34.07 -19.98 3.19
N SER A 256 -33.68 -20.99 2.42
CA SER A 256 -32.27 -21.23 2.06
C SER A 256 -32.03 -20.94 0.59
N PHE A 257 -30.95 -20.22 0.30
CA PHE A 257 -30.49 -19.92 -1.04
C PHE A 257 -28.97 -19.98 -1.12
N GLN A 258 -28.48 -20.06 -2.35
CA GLN A 258 -27.07 -20.16 -2.67
C GLN A 258 -26.67 -19.04 -3.64
N LEU A 259 -25.56 -18.37 -3.35
CA LEU A 259 -24.94 -17.38 -4.23
C LEU A 259 -23.53 -17.84 -4.60
N CYS A 260 -23.22 -17.91 -5.89
CA CYS A 260 -21.90 -18.33 -6.36
C CYS A 260 -21.20 -17.24 -7.17
N ALA A 261 -19.88 -17.20 -7.00
CA ALA A 261 -18.97 -16.43 -7.85
C ALA A 261 -17.68 -17.23 -8.07
N THR A 262 -16.91 -16.81 -9.08
CA THR A 262 -15.60 -17.39 -9.36
C THR A 262 -14.52 -16.42 -8.91
N PHE A 263 -13.76 -16.80 -7.89
CA PHE A 263 -12.68 -16.00 -7.32
C PHE A 263 -11.34 -16.41 -7.92
N LYS A 264 -10.42 -15.46 -8.10
CA LYS A 264 -9.08 -15.78 -8.60
C LYS A 264 -8.08 -16.05 -7.48
N MET A 265 -8.24 -15.38 -6.36
CA MET A 265 -7.39 -15.51 -5.18
C MET A 265 -8.19 -16.10 -4.02
N GLU A 266 -7.49 -16.72 -3.09
CA GLU A 266 -8.05 -17.09 -1.80
C GLU A 266 -8.01 -15.91 -0.83
N THR A 267 -8.95 -15.88 0.11
CA THR A 267 -8.93 -14.96 1.25
C THR A 267 -7.75 -15.33 2.17
N PRO A 268 -6.77 -14.44 2.42
CA PRO A 268 -5.63 -14.75 3.28
C PRO A 268 -6.04 -15.10 4.72
N ASP A 269 -5.35 -16.06 5.33
CA ASP A 269 -5.54 -16.40 6.74
C ASP A 269 -5.11 -15.24 7.64
N GLY A 270 -5.95 -14.89 8.62
CA GLY A 270 -5.69 -13.76 9.52
C GLY A 270 -5.93 -12.38 8.89
N ALA A 271 -6.40 -12.30 7.65
CA ALA A 271 -7.07 -11.09 7.18
C ALA A 271 -8.28 -10.90 8.09
N ALA A 272 -8.24 -9.89 8.95
CA ALA A 272 -9.44 -9.42 9.60
C ALA A 272 -10.45 -9.21 8.47
N LEU A 273 -11.65 -9.80 8.60
CA LEU A 273 -12.77 -9.61 7.67
C LEU A 273 -13.15 -8.13 7.48
N GLU A 274 -12.43 -7.22 8.13
CA GLU A 274 -12.44 -5.78 7.96
C GLU A 274 -11.94 -5.34 6.56
N GLY A 275 -11.02 -6.08 5.92
CA GLY A 275 -10.44 -5.70 4.61
C GLY A 275 -11.26 -6.10 3.37
N TYR A 276 -12.33 -6.87 3.55
CA TYR A 276 -13.29 -7.24 2.52
C TYR A 276 -14.60 -6.48 2.77
N SER A 277 -14.63 -5.21 2.38
CA SER A 277 -15.86 -4.44 2.13
C SER A 277 -16.96 -4.62 3.19
N GLY A 278 -16.66 -4.42 4.47
CA GLY A 278 -17.66 -4.39 5.53
C GLY A 278 -17.56 -3.11 6.36
N PRO A 279 -18.67 -2.39 6.66
CA PRO A 279 -18.64 -1.36 7.69
C PRO A 279 -18.24 -2.00 9.04
N ASN A 280 -17.27 -1.36 9.69
CA ASN A 280 -16.74 -1.72 10.99
C ASN A 280 -17.85 -1.70 12.06
N TYR A 281 -18.39 -2.87 12.42
CA TYR A 281 -19.22 -3.02 13.61
C TYR A 281 -18.47 -3.89 14.63
N PRO A 282 -18.18 -3.38 15.84
CA PRO A 282 -17.40 -4.07 16.87
C PRO A 282 -18.21 -5.16 17.60
N TYR A 283 -19.30 -5.63 17.00
CA TYR A 283 -20.15 -6.68 17.56
C TYR A 283 -20.11 -7.87 16.62
N LYS A 284 -19.72 -9.03 17.14
CA LYS A 284 -20.09 -10.34 16.57
C LYS A 284 -21.62 -10.45 16.61
N ASN A 285 -22.33 -9.72 15.75
CA ASN A 285 -23.72 -10.02 15.49
C ASN A 285 -23.74 -11.34 14.72
N GLY A 286 -24.64 -12.25 15.12
CA GLY A 286 -24.76 -13.63 14.64
C GLY A 286 -25.12 -13.79 13.17
N MET A 287 -24.75 -12.84 12.30
CA MET A 287 -24.75 -13.05 10.88
C MET A 287 -23.64 -14.07 10.56
N ASN A 288 -24.01 -15.10 9.82
CA ASN A 288 -23.07 -16.03 9.20
C ASN A 288 -22.34 -15.32 8.04
N GLU A 289 -21.69 -14.20 8.34
CA GLU A 289 -21.00 -13.25 7.45
C GLU A 289 -19.65 -13.77 6.95
N ASN A 290 -19.43 -15.09 7.05
CA ASN A 290 -18.23 -15.68 6.53
C ASN A 290 -18.29 -15.65 4.99
N TRP A 291 -17.65 -14.63 4.41
CA TRP A 291 -17.40 -14.49 2.97
C TRP A 291 -16.01 -14.99 2.58
N LYS A 292 -15.34 -15.74 3.47
CA LYS A 292 -14.07 -16.39 3.16
C LYS A 292 -14.24 -17.34 1.98
N HIS A 293 -13.37 -17.23 0.99
CA HIS A 293 -13.40 -18.03 -0.22
C HIS A 293 -12.01 -18.59 -0.57
N SER A 294 -12.00 -19.77 -1.18
CA SER A 294 -10.84 -20.28 -1.90
C SER A 294 -10.77 -19.68 -3.30
N ALA A 295 -9.65 -19.86 -3.99
CA ALA A 295 -9.61 -19.64 -5.42
C ALA A 295 -10.55 -20.63 -6.15
N GLY A 296 -11.11 -20.21 -7.28
CA GLY A 296 -12.07 -20.96 -8.09
C GLY A 296 -13.52 -20.61 -7.80
N LYS A 297 -14.43 -21.48 -8.27
CA LYS A 297 -15.87 -21.30 -8.07
C LYS A 297 -16.23 -21.63 -6.62
N VAL A 298 -16.78 -20.67 -5.91
CA VAL A 298 -17.24 -20.81 -4.52
C VAL A 298 -18.69 -20.40 -4.43
N CYS A 299 -19.48 -21.19 -3.71
CA CYS A 299 -20.89 -20.95 -3.50
C CYS A 299 -21.18 -20.80 -2.00
N PHE A 300 -21.73 -19.65 -1.64
CA PHE A 300 -22.14 -19.35 -0.27
C PHE A 300 -23.60 -19.74 -0.07
N GLU A 301 -23.82 -20.68 0.83
CA GLU A 301 -25.16 -21.04 1.28
C GLU A 301 -25.59 -20.12 2.42
N ARG A 302 -26.81 -19.60 2.32
CA ARG A 302 -27.40 -18.65 3.25
C ARG A 302 -28.80 -19.09 3.60
N THR A 303 -29.13 -19.01 4.88
CA THR A 303 -30.47 -19.32 5.40
C THR A 303 -31.00 -18.07 6.10
N ILE A 304 -32.17 -17.61 5.69
CA ILE A 304 -32.87 -16.50 6.33
C ILE A 304 -33.48 -17.01 7.63
N ASP A 305 -33.10 -16.40 8.74
CA ASP A 305 -33.76 -16.61 10.04
C ASP A 305 -34.97 -15.67 10.15
N PRO A 306 -36.22 -16.18 10.16
CA PRO A 306 -37.41 -15.34 10.26
C PRO A 306 -37.56 -14.60 11.61
N GLU A 307 -36.90 -15.06 12.67
CA GLU A 307 -36.90 -14.37 13.97
C GLU A 307 -36.01 -13.12 13.94
N LEU A 308 -34.87 -13.22 13.27
CA LEU A 308 -33.94 -12.11 13.08
C LEU A 308 -34.44 -11.13 12.00
N TYR A 309 -35.08 -11.64 10.95
CA TYR A 309 -35.64 -10.88 9.85
C TYR A 309 -37.14 -11.14 9.76
N PRO A 310 -37.99 -10.43 10.53
CA PRO A 310 -39.43 -10.64 10.47
C PRO A 310 -40.04 -10.09 9.17
N PRO A 311 -41.20 -10.60 8.74
CA PRO A 311 -41.98 -10.02 7.65
C PRO A 311 -42.32 -8.55 7.91
N LEU A 312 -42.25 -7.68 6.90
CA LEU A 312 -42.58 -6.25 7.06
C LEU A 312 -44.03 -6.02 7.51
N ASN A 313 -44.93 -6.93 7.14
CA ASN A 313 -46.35 -6.89 7.52
C ASN A 313 -46.65 -7.65 8.82
N ALA A 314 -45.64 -8.18 9.51
CA ALA A 314 -45.86 -8.81 10.80
C ALA A 314 -46.25 -7.73 11.81
N THR A 315 -47.46 -7.82 12.35
CA THR A 315 -47.88 -6.99 13.48
C THR A 315 -46.88 -7.20 14.61
N ILE A 316 -46.10 -6.17 14.94
CA ILE A 316 -45.19 -6.18 16.09
C ILE A 316 -46.06 -6.45 17.31
N LYS A 317 -46.03 -7.68 17.83
CA LYS A 317 -46.61 -7.99 19.14
C LYS A 317 -45.73 -7.32 20.16
N ILE A 318 -46.10 -6.10 20.55
CA ILE A 318 -45.50 -5.42 21.70
C ILE A 318 -45.84 -6.27 22.91
N SER A 319 -44.87 -7.04 23.41
CA SER A 319 -45.01 -7.71 24.71
C SER A 319 -45.30 -6.63 25.76
N PRO A 320 -46.36 -6.78 26.57
CA PRO A 320 -46.69 -5.78 27.57
C PRO A 320 -45.52 -5.64 28.57
N PRO A 321 -45.22 -4.43 29.06
CA PRO A 321 -44.14 -4.23 30.00
C PRO A 321 -44.40 -5.09 31.24
N ILE A 322 -43.37 -5.81 31.66
CA ILE A 322 -43.37 -6.56 32.92
C ILE A 322 -43.67 -5.55 34.04
N ARG A 323 -44.85 -5.65 34.64
CA ARG A 323 -45.15 -4.93 35.89
C ARG A 323 -44.20 -5.46 36.95
N GLN A 324 -43.31 -4.58 37.42
CA GLN A 324 -42.53 -4.80 38.64
C GLN A 324 -43.44 -4.90 39.86
#